data_AF-A0A7S2QWD4-F1
#
_entry.id   AF-A0A7S2QWD4-F1
#
_cell.length_a   1.000
_cell.length_b   1.000
_cell.length_c   1.000
_cell.angle_alpha   90.00
_cell.angle_beta   90.00
_cell.angle_gamma   90.00
#
_symmetry.space_group_name_H-M   'P 1'
#
loop_
_entity.id
_entity.type
_entity.pdbx_description
1 polymer ?
#
loop_
_entity_poly.entity_id
_entity_poly.type
_entity_poly.pdbx_seq_one_letter_code
_entity_poly.pdbx_strand_id
1 'polypeptide(L)'
;VTTTLTRIIVKIVTDFTCLVQLRHPQEVGGVSWLSGLFFAMVSLPVAIMINERMENNKVAISLALKVVWILIPTLLLSLVVFFITIEKNYRVTFYSRQTGKGMKQELFKNGKDDATRAVIFNVTRHYWVGIENDMKRWVQQNWKKWEKKKPEWFTDNLKARIPVEWIPTAESRKRESERRLNIRRPSLLDSLSGDRNRVVPIP
;
A
#
# COMPACT_ATOMS: atom_id res chain seq x y z
N VAL A 1 4.57 7.44 -0.95
CA VAL A 1 3.23 8.02 -1.15
C VAL A 1 2.76 7.53 -2.50
N THR A 2 1.93 6.48 -2.57
CA THR A 2 1.28 6.10 -3.83
C THR A 2 0.18 7.12 -4.08
N THR A 3 0.33 7.93 -5.13
CA THR A 3 -0.64 8.95 -5.49
C THR A 3 -1.93 8.28 -5.97
N THR A 4 -3.08 8.94 -5.82
CA THR A 4 -4.38 8.41 -6.28
C THR A 4 -4.35 8.03 -7.75
N LEU A 5 -3.60 8.79 -8.57
CA LEU A 5 -3.40 8.50 -9.98
C LEU A 5 -2.68 7.16 -10.21
N THR A 6 -1.61 6.88 -9.46
CA THR A 6 -0.92 5.58 -9.54
C THR A 6 -1.88 4.43 -9.24
N ARG A 7 -2.77 4.57 -8.25
CA ARG A 7 -3.76 3.54 -7.93
C ARG A 7 -4.75 3.28 -9.07
N ILE A 8 -5.19 4.33 -9.77
CA ILE A 8 -6.09 4.22 -10.93
C ILE A 8 -5.38 3.51 -12.08
N ILE A 9 -4.15 3.92 -12.40
CA ILE A 9 -3.36 3.30 -13.48
C ILE A 9 -3.12 1.81 -13.18
N VAL A 10 -2.66 1.49 -11.96
CA VAL A 10 -2.42 0.10 -11.54
C VAL A 10 -3.71 -0.73 -11.62
N LYS A 11 -4.86 -0.15 -11.25
CA LYS A 11 -6.16 -0.82 -11.38
C LYS A 11 -6.51 -1.11 -12.85
N ILE A 12 -6.40 -0.11 -13.73
CA ILE A 12 -6.66 -0.26 -15.17
C ILE A 12 -5.78 -1.36 -15.76
N VAL A 13 -4.47 -1.30 -15.51
CA VAL A 13 -3.52 -2.32 -16.00
C VAL A 13 -3.91 -3.69 -15.48
N THR A 14 -4.21 -3.81 -14.18
CA THR A 14 -4.58 -5.09 -13.56
C THR A 14 -5.87 -5.65 -14.16
N ASP A 15 -6.86 -4.81 -14.48
CA ASP A 15 -8.12 -5.25 -15.08
C ASP A 15 -7.94 -5.79 -16.49
N PHE A 16 -7.13 -5.12 -17.31
CA PHE A 16 -6.90 -5.53 -18.69
C PHE A 16 -5.94 -6.73 -18.83
N THR A 17 -5.01 -6.89 -17.89
CA THR A 17 -3.93 -7.90 -18.00
C THR A 17 -4.05 -9.05 -17.01
N CYS A 18 -4.90 -8.91 -15.98
CA CYS A 18 -5.02 -9.86 -14.87
C CYS A 18 -3.69 -10.19 -14.18
N LEU A 19 -2.69 -9.29 -14.21
CA LEU A 19 -1.37 -9.49 -13.61
C LEU A 19 -1.44 -9.81 -12.11
N VAL A 20 -1.10 -11.04 -11.74
CA VAL A 20 -1.19 -11.54 -10.35
C VAL A 20 -0.23 -10.83 -9.39
N GLN A 21 0.87 -10.27 -9.90
CA GLN A 21 1.88 -9.57 -9.10
C GLN A 21 1.34 -8.28 -8.47
N LEU A 22 0.35 -7.63 -9.09
CA LEU A 22 -0.26 -6.38 -8.61
C LEU A 22 -1.34 -6.60 -7.54
N ARG A 23 -1.58 -7.85 -7.11
CA ARG A 23 -2.61 -8.16 -6.09
C ARG A 23 -2.19 -7.77 -4.66
N HIS A 24 -0.97 -7.31 -4.46
CA HIS A 24 -0.47 -6.95 -3.14
C HIS A 24 -1.45 -5.98 -2.43
N PRO A 25 -1.77 -6.15 -1.14
CA PRO A 25 -2.74 -5.32 -0.40
C PRO A 25 -2.48 -3.81 -0.40
N GLN A 26 -1.27 -3.36 -0.73
CA GLN A 26 -0.98 -1.94 -0.89
C GLN A 26 -1.46 -1.37 -2.23
N GLU A 27 -1.62 -2.22 -3.24
CA GLU A 27 -2.08 -1.92 -4.59
C GLU A 27 -3.58 -2.22 -4.72
N VAL A 28 -3.95 -3.35 -5.36
CA VAL A 28 -5.34 -3.73 -5.67
C VAL A 28 -5.99 -4.58 -4.57
N GLY A 29 -5.19 -5.44 -3.92
CA GLY A 29 -5.68 -6.43 -2.96
C GLY A 29 -6.25 -7.70 -3.61
N GLY A 30 -6.23 -8.80 -2.87
CA GLY A 30 -6.61 -10.13 -3.39
C GLY A 30 -8.07 -10.22 -3.81
N VAL A 31 -9.00 -9.75 -2.97
CA VAL A 31 -10.44 -9.83 -3.25
C VAL A 31 -10.82 -9.00 -4.46
N SER A 32 -10.29 -7.78 -4.59
CA SER A 32 -10.54 -6.93 -5.74
C SER A 32 -10.01 -7.56 -7.03
N TRP A 33 -8.83 -8.19 -6.97
CA TRP A 33 -8.27 -8.94 -8.10
C TRP A 33 -9.15 -10.13 -8.50
N LEU A 34 -9.63 -10.93 -7.53
CA LEU A 34 -10.58 -12.02 -7.80
C LEU A 34 -11.90 -11.51 -8.38
N SER A 35 -12.40 -10.37 -7.91
CA SER A 35 -13.62 -9.77 -8.44
C SER A 35 -13.45 -9.34 -9.91
N GLY A 36 -12.27 -8.82 -10.29
CA GLY A 36 -11.96 -8.49 -11.67
C GLY A 36 -12.00 -9.72 -12.59
N LEU A 37 -11.39 -10.83 -12.16
CA LEU A 37 -11.47 -12.11 -12.88
C LEU A 37 -12.91 -12.59 -13.05
N PHE A 38 -13.72 -12.48 -12.00
CA PHE A 38 -15.13 -12.83 -12.06
C PHE A 38 -15.88 -11.97 -13.09
N PHE A 39 -15.71 -10.65 -13.05
CA PHE A 39 -16.33 -9.76 -14.02
C PHE A 39 -15.85 -10.02 -15.45
N ALA A 40 -14.58 -10.39 -15.65
CA ALA A 40 -14.06 -10.78 -16.95
C ALA A 40 -14.73 -12.05 -17.50
N MET A 41 -15.05 -13.02 -16.64
CA MET A 41 -15.76 -14.24 -17.04
C MET A 41 -17.24 -14.00 -17.33
N VAL A 42 -17.88 -13.07 -16.62
CA VAL A 42 -19.32 -12.81 -16.72
C VAL A 42 -19.66 -11.79 -17.83
N SER A 43 -18.78 -10.82 -18.09
CA SER A 43 -19.07 -9.72 -19.01
C SER A 43 -19.34 -10.19 -20.44
N LEU A 44 -18.55 -11.16 -20.93
CA LEU A 44 -18.68 -11.67 -22.30
C LEU A 44 -19.98 -12.46 -22.53
N PRO A 45 -20.38 -13.43 -21.68
CA PRO A 45 -21.70 -14.05 -21.75
C PRO A 45 -22.86 -13.04 -21.65
N VAL A 46 -22.77 -12.07 -20.73
CA VAL A 46 -23.82 -11.05 -20.57
C VAL A 46 -23.95 -10.18 -21.82
N ALA A 47 -22.83 -9.79 -22.45
CA ALA A 47 -22.85 -9.04 -23.70
C ALA A 47 -23.53 -9.83 -24.83
N ILE A 48 -23.27 -11.14 -24.92
CA ILE A 48 -23.93 -12.01 -25.91
C ILE A 48 -25.44 -12.11 -25.64
N MET A 49 -25.85 -12.26 -24.38
CA MET A 49 -27.27 -12.31 -24.01
C MET A 49 -28.02 -11.02 -24.33
N ILE A 50 -27.36 -9.85 -24.17
CA ILE A 50 -27.94 -8.56 -24.55
C ILE A 50 -28.04 -8.47 -26.08
N ASN A 51 -26.98 -8.88 -26.80
CA ASN A 51 -26.97 -8.83 -28.25
C ASN A 51 -28.04 -9.74 -28.86
N GLU A 52 -28.20 -10.96 -28.34
CA GLU A 52 -29.25 -11.90 -28.78
C GLU A 52 -30.67 -11.32 -28.64
N ARG A 53 -30.90 -10.45 -27.65
CA ARG A 53 -32.19 -9.77 -27.47
C ARG A 53 -32.41 -8.61 -28.45
N MET A 54 -31.35 -7.93 -28.88
CA MET A 54 -31.42 -6.72 -29.69
C MET A 54 -31.28 -7.02 -31.19
N GLU A 55 -30.38 -7.95 -31.53
CA GLU A 55 -30.02 -8.30 -32.89
C GLU A 55 -30.02 -9.83 -33.04
N ASN A 56 -30.86 -10.36 -33.91
CA ASN A 56 -31.02 -11.80 -34.09
C ASN A 56 -30.04 -12.38 -35.12
N ASN A 57 -28.77 -11.94 -35.10
CA ASN A 57 -27.73 -12.47 -35.97
C ASN A 57 -27.22 -13.81 -35.43
N LYS A 58 -27.96 -14.88 -35.77
CA LYS A 58 -27.71 -16.25 -35.30
C LYS A 58 -26.28 -16.75 -35.58
N VAL A 59 -25.68 -16.35 -36.70
CA VAL A 59 -24.32 -16.76 -37.07
C VAL A 59 -23.30 -16.15 -36.09
N ALA A 60 -23.35 -14.84 -35.88
CA ALA A 60 -22.46 -14.14 -34.95
C ALA A 60 -22.62 -14.63 -33.51
N ILE A 61 -23.86 -14.82 -33.06
CA ILE A 61 -24.16 -15.33 -31.70
C ILE A 61 -23.60 -16.74 -31.51
N SER A 62 -23.79 -17.64 -32.49
CA SER A 62 -23.27 -19.01 -32.41
C SER A 62 -21.74 -19.06 -32.35
N LEU A 63 -21.05 -18.16 -33.07
CA LEU A 63 -19.60 -18.05 -33.02
C LEU A 63 -19.12 -17.53 -31.65
N ALA A 64 -19.77 -16.47 -31.14
CA ALA A 64 -19.42 -15.89 -29.84
C ALA A 64 -19.62 -16.89 -28.69
N LEU A 65 -20.72 -17.66 -28.70
CA LEU A 65 -20.96 -18.71 -27.71
C LEU A 65 -19.89 -19.81 -27.77
N LYS A 66 -19.45 -20.25 -28.97
CA LYS A 66 -18.36 -21.21 -29.10
C LYS A 66 -17.06 -20.69 -28.46
N VAL A 67 -16.74 -19.42 -28.67
CA VAL A 67 -15.57 -18.78 -28.05
C VAL A 67 -15.69 -18.78 -26.53
N VAL A 68 -16.86 -18.44 -25.97
CA VAL A 68 -17.12 -18.48 -24.52
C VAL A 68 -16.94 -19.89 -23.94
N TRP A 69 -17.49 -20.90 -24.61
CA TRP A 69 -17.38 -22.30 -24.20
C TRP A 69 -15.96 -22.85 -24.21
N ILE A 70 -15.04 -22.22 -24.95
CA ILE A 70 -13.62 -22.58 -24.95
C ILE A 70 -12.85 -21.74 -23.91
N LEU A 71 -13.02 -20.42 -23.92
CA LEU A 71 -12.23 -19.51 -23.11
C LEU A 71 -12.52 -19.63 -21.61
N ILE A 72 -13.80 -19.68 -21.21
CA ILE A 72 -14.15 -19.73 -19.78
C ILE A 72 -13.62 -21.01 -19.10
N PRO A 73 -13.85 -22.22 -19.65
CA PRO A 73 -13.31 -23.43 -19.04
C PRO A 73 -11.78 -23.47 -19.03
N THR A 74 -11.12 -22.96 -20.08
CA THR A 74 -9.65 -22.89 -20.14
C THR A 74 -9.10 -21.97 -19.05
N LEU A 75 -9.72 -20.81 -18.83
CA LEU A 75 -9.35 -19.88 -17.77
C LEU A 75 -9.61 -20.48 -16.38
N LEU A 76 -10.76 -21.12 -16.18
CA LEU A 76 -11.09 -21.80 -14.91
C LEU A 76 -10.11 -22.93 -14.61
N LEU A 77 -9.76 -23.75 -15.61
CA LEU A 77 -8.78 -24.81 -15.46
C LEU A 77 -7.41 -24.23 -15.07
N SER A 78 -7.01 -23.14 -15.72
CA SER A 78 -5.76 -22.43 -15.39
C SER A 78 -5.77 -21.89 -13.95
N LEU A 79 -6.90 -21.32 -13.50
CA LEU A 79 -7.06 -20.87 -12.12
C LEU A 79 -7.02 -22.04 -11.12
N VAL A 80 -7.64 -23.18 -11.43
CA VAL A 80 -7.60 -24.37 -10.58
C VAL A 80 -6.17 -24.90 -10.43
N VAL A 81 -5.46 -25.07 -11.54
CA VAL A 81 -4.05 -25.51 -11.53
C VAL A 81 -3.17 -24.52 -10.77
N PHE A 82 -3.41 -23.22 -10.95
CA PHE A 82 -2.72 -22.16 -10.22
C PHE A 82 -2.93 -22.26 -8.69
N PHE A 83 -4.18 -22.43 -8.23
CA PHE A 83 -4.49 -22.58 -6.80
C PHE A 83 -4.02 -23.91 -6.21
N ILE A 84 -3.87 -24.96 -7.01
CA ILE A 84 -3.27 -26.22 -6.55
C ILE A 84 -1.76 -26.06 -6.39
N THR A 85 -1.10 -25.41 -7.35
CA THR A 85 0.36 -25.21 -7.38
C THR A 85 0.84 -24.25 -6.29
N ILE A 86 0.05 -23.26 -5.91
CA ILE A 86 0.46 -22.26 -4.91
C ILE A 86 0.52 -22.84 -3.48
N GLU A 87 1.50 -22.37 -2.72
CA GLU A 87 1.67 -22.74 -1.31
C GLU A 87 0.41 -22.44 -0.50
N LYS A 88 0.00 -23.41 0.33
CA LYS A 88 -1.26 -23.36 1.09
C LYS A 88 -1.38 -22.12 1.98
N ASN A 89 -0.28 -21.67 2.57
CA ASN A 89 -0.21 -20.49 3.44
C ASN A 89 -0.59 -19.20 2.69
N TYR A 90 -0.27 -19.10 1.40
CA TYR A 90 -0.57 -17.92 0.61
C TYR A 90 -1.97 -17.94 -0.01
N ARG A 91 -2.68 -19.07 -0.03
CA ARG A 91 -4.06 -19.13 -0.59
C ARG A 91 -5.00 -18.15 0.12
N VAL A 92 -4.87 -18.03 1.44
CA VAL A 92 -5.68 -17.12 2.28
C VAL A 92 -5.58 -15.68 1.81
N THR A 93 -4.41 -15.28 1.33
CA THR A 93 -4.20 -13.90 0.92
C THR A 93 -4.98 -13.54 -0.36
N PHE A 94 -5.47 -14.51 -1.15
CA PHE A 94 -6.25 -14.24 -2.37
C PHE A 94 -7.68 -13.79 -2.06
N TYR A 95 -8.30 -14.37 -1.04
CA TYR A 95 -9.63 -13.96 -0.59
C TYR A 95 -9.59 -13.04 0.64
N SER A 96 -8.39 -12.64 1.07
CA SER A 96 -8.23 -11.69 2.17
C SER A 96 -8.66 -10.28 1.73
N ARG A 97 -9.53 -9.67 2.54
CA ARG A 97 -9.92 -8.24 2.44
C ARG A 97 -8.93 -7.31 3.14
N GLN A 98 -7.75 -7.80 3.52
CA GLN A 98 -6.77 -7.00 4.23
C GLN A 98 -6.35 -5.80 3.37
N THR A 99 -6.46 -4.60 3.95
CA THR A 99 -6.01 -3.36 3.33
C THR A 99 -4.54 -3.11 3.64
N GLY A 100 -3.86 -2.30 2.82
CA GLY A 100 -2.48 -1.86 3.11
C GLY A 100 -2.33 -1.22 4.50
N LYS A 101 -3.37 -0.53 5.00
CA LYS A 101 -3.44 -0.03 6.38
C LYS A 101 -3.46 -1.19 7.38
N GLY A 102 -4.39 -2.12 7.23
CA GLY A 102 -4.52 -3.29 8.11
C GLY A 102 -3.24 -4.11 8.17
N MET A 103 -2.58 -4.34 7.04
CA MET A 103 -1.30 -5.06 6.97
C MET A 103 -0.20 -4.39 7.79
N LYS A 104 -0.05 -3.06 7.70
CA LYS A 104 0.99 -2.35 8.47
C LYS A 104 0.67 -2.35 9.97
N GLN A 105 -0.60 -2.23 10.34
CA GLN A 105 -1.03 -2.32 11.74
C GLN A 105 -0.81 -3.73 12.30
N GLU A 106 -1.11 -4.76 11.53
CA GLU A 106 -0.87 -6.15 11.90
C GLU A 106 0.63 -6.45 12.01
N LEU A 107 1.45 -5.91 11.11
CA LEU A 107 2.92 -6.03 11.19
C LEU A 107 3.47 -5.40 12.48
N PHE A 108 2.89 -4.30 12.94
CA PHE A 108 3.25 -3.70 14.23
C PHE A 108 2.83 -4.60 15.41
N LYS A 109 1.61 -5.13 15.40
CA LYS A 109 1.07 -5.98 16.47
C LYS A 109 1.78 -7.34 16.57
N ASN A 110 2.02 -7.98 15.42
CA ASN A 110 2.58 -9.33 15.32
C ASN A 110 4.10 -9.33 15.05
N GLY A 111 4.72 -8.15 14.94
CA GLY A 111 6.16 -8.03 14.70
C GLY A 111 6.96 -8.66 15.84
N LYS A 112 7.85 -9.60 15.50
CA LYS A 112 8.69 -10.32 16.47
C LYS A 112 9.84 -9.47 17.01
N ASP A 113 10.36 -8.56 16.19
CA ASP A 113 11.49 -7.69 16.53
C ASP A 113 11.08 -6.20 16.54
N ASP A 114 11.78 -5.41 17.35
CA ASP A 114 11.59 -3.96 17.47
C ASP A 114 11.87 -3.27 16.12
N ALA A 115 12.82 -3.78 15.32
CA ALA A 115 13.11 -3.25 13.99
C ALA A 115 11.92 -3.39 13.04
N THR A 116 11.27 -4.57 13.04
CA THR A 116 10.08 -4.82 12.21
C THR A 116 8.92 -3.92 12.62
N ARG A 117 8.72 -3.74 13.93
CA ARG A 117 7.70 -2.84 14.45
C ARG A 117 7.98 -1.39 14.07
N ALA A 118 9.25 -0.97 14.11
CA ALA A 118 9.66 0.39 13.78
C ALA A 118 9.37 0.82 12.33
N VAL A 119 9.21 -0.13 11.39
CA VAL A 119 8.84 0.15 10.00
C VAL A 119 7.52 0.94 9.90
N ILE A 120 6.64 0.85 10.90
CA ILE A 120 5.39 1.61 10.95
C ILE A 120 5.62 3.14 10.96
N PHE A 121 6.76 3.62 11.47
CA PHE A 121 7.09 5.06 11.46
C PHE A 121 7.52 5.55 10.06
N ASN A 122 7.87 4.63 9.16
CA ASN A 122 8.23 4.98 7.79
C ASN A 122 7.01 5.29 6.91
N VAL A 123 5.80 4.89 7.33
CA VAL A 123 4.55 5.19 6.61
C VAL A 123 3.87 6.45 7.15
N THR A 124 2.96 7.00 6.35
CA THR A 124 2.19 8.21 6.71
C THR A 124 1.29 7.96 7.92
N ARG A 125 1.06 8.99 8.75
CA ARG A 125 0.19 8.96 9.94
C ARG A 125 -1.19 8.33 9.70
N HIS A 126 -1.76 8.42 8.50
CA HIS A 126 -3.02 7.74 8.17
C HIS A 126 -3.02 6.22 8.46
N TYR A 127 -1.86 5.56 8.32
CA TYR A 127 -1.74 4.10 8.48
C TYR A 127 -1.82 3.65 9.94
N TRP A 128 -1.43 4.50 10.89
CA TRP A 128 -1.44 4.16 12.31
C TRP A 128 -2.64 4.72 13.08
N VAL A 129 -3.58 5.40 12.41
CA VAL A 129 -4.83 5.87 13.02
C VAL A 129 -5.58 4.67 13.63
N GLY A 130 -5.78 4.70 14.94
CA GLY A 130 -6.42 3.64 15.74
C GLY A 130 -5.45 2.78 16.57
N ILE A 131 -4.14 2.82 16.31
CA ILE A 131 -3.12 2.11 17.11
C ILE A 131 -2.10 3.06 17.78
N GLU A 132 -2.32 4.36 17.70
CA GLU A 132 -1.38 5.39 18.17
C GLU A 132 -1.06 5.24 19.66
N ASN A 133 -2.04 4.87 20.49
CA ASN A 133 -1.85 4.64 21.92
C ASN A 133 -0.96 3.42 22.20
N ASP A 134 -1.15 2.33 21.46
CA ASP A 134 -0.32 1.12 21.57
C ASP A 134 1.12 1.41 21.15
N MET A 135 1.27 2.16 20.07
CA MET A 135 2.56 2.63 19.59
C MET A 135 3.26 3.54 20.60
N LYS A 136 2.54 4.51 21.18
CA LYS A 136 3.06 5.41 22.21
C LYS A 136 3.56 4.62 23.43
N ARG A 137 2.78 3.65 23.91
CA ARG A 137 3.19 2.78 25.03
C ARG A 137 4.45 1.99 24.69
N TRP A 138 4.50 1.39 23.51
CA TRP A 138 5.67 0.64 23.05
C TRP A 138 6.93 1.51 22.94
N VAL A 139 6.80 2.74 22.41
CA VAL A 139 7.91 3.71 22.36
C VAL A 139 8.38 4.06 23.77
N GLN A 140 7.47 4.41 24.68
CA GLN A 140 7.82 4.83 26.04
C GLN A 140 8.52 3.72 26.84
N GLN A 141 8.09 2.47 26.69
CA GLN A 141 8.67 1.31 27.38
C GLN A 141 10.09 1.00 26.88
N ASN A 142 10.32 1.13 25.57
CA ASN A 142 11.58 0.71 24.95
C ASN A 142 12.59 1.84 24.72
N TRP A 143 12.19 3.11 24.89
CA TRP A 143 13.04 4.28 24.62
C TRP A 143 14.41 4.22 25.32
N LYS A 144 14.42 3.92 26.63
CA LYS A 144 15.66 3.81 27.43
C LYS A 144 16.60 2.72 26.89
N LYS A 145 16.03 1.59 26.44
CA LYS A 145 16.78 0.48 25.84
C LYS A 145 17.41 0.89 24.51
N TRP A 146 16.69 1.64 23.67
CA TRP A 146 17.19 2.11 22.38
C TRP A 146 18.25 3.21 22.52
N GLU A 147 18.12 4.12 23.49
CA GLU A 147 19.15 5.12 23.79
C GLU A 147 20.47 4.47 24.23
N LYS A 148 20.40 3.40 25.04
CA LYS A 148 21.58 2.66 25.52
C LYS A 148 22.21 1.80 24.44
N LYS A 149 21.41 1.04 23.69
CA LYS A 149 21.92 0.07 22.70
C LYS A 149 22.23 0.68 21.33
N LYS A 150 21.61 1.82 20.99
CA LYS A 150 21.71 2.48 19.67
C LYS A 150 21.62 1.50 18.48
N PRO A 151 20.49 0.78 18.33
CA PRO A 151 20.37 -0.22 17.28
C PRO A 151 20.38 0.45 15.89
N GLU A 152 20.88 -0.26 14.88
CA GLU A 152 21.08 0.26 13.51
C GLU A 152 19.82 0.82 12.87
N TRP A 153 18.65 0.23 13.18
CA TRP A 153 17.37 0.70 12.66
C TRP A 153 16.90 2.03 13.29
N PHE A 154 17.42 2.41 14.46
CA PHE A 154 17.04 3.62 15.20
C PHE A 154 17.84 4.85 14.73
N THR A 155 17.76 5.11 13.43
CA THR A 155 18.42 6.23 12.75
C THR A 155 17.78 7.58 13.10
N ASP A 156 18.51 8.67 12.88
CA ASP A 156 18.02 10.02 13.17
C ASP A 156 16.82 10.46 12.31
N ASN A 157 16.67 9.88 11.11
CA ASN A 157 15.50 10.05 10.26
C ASN A 157 14.26 9.40 10.90
N LEU A 158 14.41 8.17 11.41
CA LEU A 158 13.33 7.49 12.12
C LEU A 158 12.92 8.27 13.37
N LYS A 159 13.89 8.73 14.17
CA LYS A 159 13.61 9.58 15.35
C LYS A 159 12.80 10.81 14.99
N ALA A 160 13.11 11.46 13.87
CA ALA A 160 12.37 12.64 13.42
C ALA A 160 10.90 12.35 13.08
N ARG A 161 10.59 11.12 12.66
CA ARG A 161 9.22 10.66 12.34
C ARG A 161 8.40 10.31 13.58
N ILE A 162 9.05 10.01 14.71
CA ILE A 162 8.38 9.79 16.00
C ILE A 162 7.86 11.14 16.53
N PRO A 163 6.58 11.25 16.91
CA PRO A 163 6.06 12.43 17.58
C PRO A 163 6.81 12.74 18.88
N VAL A 164 7.21 14.00 19.06
CA VAL A 164 8.01 14.46 20.22
C VAL A 164 7.30 14.17 21.55
N GLU A 165 5.97 14.23 21.56
CA GLU A 165 5.12 13.92 22.71
C GLU A 165 5.22 12.45 23.18
N TRP A 166 5.65 11.53 22.31
CA TRP A 166 5.76 10.11 22.64
C TRP A 166 7.07 9.79 23.36
N ILE A 167 8.02 10.74 23.37
CA ILE A 167 9.29 10.60 24.06
C ILE A 167 9.07 10.73 25.58
N PRO A 168 9.45 9.72 26.39
CA PRO A 168 9.12 9.67 27.81
C PRO A 168 9.88 10.71 28.64
N THR A 169 11.18 10.92 28.40
CA THR A 169 12.01 11.81 29.23
C THR A 169 11.93 13.24 28.74
N ALA A 170 11.71 14.20 29.64
CA ALA A 170 11.64 15.63 29.30
C ALA A 170 12.96 16.15 28.67
N GLU A 171 14.10 15.64 29.12
CA GLU A 171 15.41 15.99 28.56
C GLU A 171 15.62 15.45 27.14
N SER A 172 15.25 14.20 26.87
CA SER A 172 15.38 13.64 25.52
C SER A 172 14.38 14.29 24.57
N ARG A 173 13.21 14.70 25.09
CA ARG A 173 12.23 15.52 24.36
C ARG A 173 12.80 16.88 23.97
N LYS A 174 13.42 17.61 24.92
CA LYS A 174 14.07 18.90 24.66
C LYS A 174 15.20 18.75 23.65
N ARG A 175 16.12 17.79 23.86
CA ARG A 175 17.24 17.50 22.94
C ARG A 175 16.78 17.19 21.52
N GLU A 176 15.75 16.35 21.37
CA GLU A 176 15.22 16.01 20.04
C GLU A 176 14.48 17.19 19.41
N SER A 177 13.76 18.00 20.18
CA SER A 177 13.12 19.23 19.70
C SER A 177 14.14 20.25 19.20
N GLU A 178 15.19 20.50 19.98
CA GLU A 178 16.30 21.39 19.63
C GLU A 178 17.04 20.90 18.38
N ARG A 179 17.31 19.59 18.28
CA ARG A 179 17.92 18.98 17.09
C ARG A 179 17.10 19.26 15.83
N ARG A 180 15.78 19.09 15.89
CA ARG A 180 14.88 19.36 14.74
C ARG A 180 14.85 20.84 14.36
N LEU A 181 14.89 21.73 15.35
CA LEU A 181 14.98 23.18 15.12
C LEU A 181 16.31 23.55 14.45
N ASN A 182 17.42 22.98 14.91
CA ASN A 182 18.76 23.23 14.36
C ASN A 182 18.94 22.67 12.95
N ILE A 183 18.18 21.65 12.54
CA ILE A 183 18.19 21.17 11.14
C ILE A 183 17.35 22.08 10.23
N ARG A 184 16.23 22.62 10.73
CA ARG A 184 15.36 23.53 9.96
C ARG A 184 15.97 24.92 9.78
N ARG A 185 16.68 25.44 10.78
CA ARG A 185 17.20 26.82 10.79
C ARG A 185 18.20 27.10 9.64
N PRO A 186 19.19 26.25 9.33
CA PRO A 186 20.09 26.42 8.18
C PRO A 186 19.32 26.51 6.85
N SER A 187 18.36 25.60 6.63
CA SER A 187 17.56 25.63 5.39
C SER A 187 16.72 26.90 5.21
N LEU A 188 16.27 27.51 6.32
CA LEU A 188 15.57 28.80 6.27
C LEU A 188 16.53 29.94 5.97
N LEU A 189 17.72 29.97 6.58
CA LEU A 189 18.72 30.99 6.32
C LEU A 189 19.24 30.93 4.87
N ASP A 190 19.41 29.73 4.30
CA ASP A 190 19.77 29.55 2.89
C ASP A 190 18.64 30.00 1.96
N SER A 191 17.37 29.73 2.31
CA SER A 191 16.22 30.22 1.54
C SER A 191 16.08 31.75 1.58
N LEU A 192 16.40 32.38 2.73
CA LEU A 192 16.37 33.82 2.91
C LEU A 192 17.61 34.51 2.31
N SER A 193 18.77 33.83 2.22
CA SER A 193 19.96 34.37 1.56
C SER A 193 19.86 34.26 0.03
N GLY A 194 19.20 33.22 -0.49
CA GLY A 194 18.96 33.02 -1.93
C GLY A 194 18.02 34.06 -2.56
N ASP A 195 17.17 34.71 -1.78
CA ASP A 195 16.24 35.74 -2.26
C ASP A 195 16.89 37.15 -2.38
N ARG A 196 18.01 37.39 -1.68
CA ARG A 196 18.71 38.68 -1.73
C ARG A 196 19.51 38.96 -3.02
N ASN A 197 19.69 37.95 -3.88
CA ASN A 197 20.45 38.06 -5.14
C ASN A 197 19.57 38.08 -6.40
N ARG A 198 18.23 38.12 -6.28
CA ARG A 198 17.35 38.17 -7.45
C ARG A 198 17.01 39.61 -7.82
N VAL A 199 17.96 40.31 -8.45
CA VAL A 199 17.65 41.56 -9.18
C VAL A 199 16.89 41.15 -10.44
N VAL A 200 15.58 41.38 -10.45
CA VAL A 200 14.74 41.17 -11.63
C VAL A 200 15.08 42.29 -12.62
N PRO A 201 15.56 42.00 -13.85
CA PRO A 201 15.67 43.04 -14.86
C PRO A 201 14.24 43.41 -15.29
N ILE A 202 13.90 44.68 -15.11
CA ILE A 202 12.63 45.24 -15.55
C ILE A 202 12.74 45.46 -17.07
N PRO A 203 11.82 44.91 -17.89
CA PRO A 203 11.76 45.19 -19.32
C PRO A 203 11.33 46.64 -19.61
#